data_AF-A0A351AT39-F1
#
_entry.id   AF-A0A351AT39-F1
#
_cell.length_a   1.000
_cell.length_b   1.000
_cell.length_c   1.000
_cell.angle_alpha   90.00
_cell.angle_beta   90.00
_cell.angle_gamma   90.00
#
_symmetry.space_group_name_H-M   'P 1'
#
loop_
_entity.id
_entity.type
_entity.pdbx_description
1 polymer ?
#
loop_
_entity_poly.entity_id
_entity_poly.type
_entity_poly.pdbx_seq_one_letter_code
_entity_poly.pdbx_strand_id
1 'polypeptide(L)'
;DTDEIEDPNFMVKTDGSPDAWKKLCDLVKEVDGTSEDIDWKVQSVDATVRASLEEEKNTMRIVGIFTGVAVLISILGFIGMSLFFIRQRRKEIGVRRIMGSTTNEVLSLLLTKFCAPLLVSFIFSVPISWFVMDKWLEGFSYRIGLSPWIFIASGAVSLLIAIISIFFQTLHAAHSNPADAIRAE
;
A
#
# COMPACT_ATOMS: atom_id res chain seq x y z
N ASP A 1 22.90 -24.23 -39.23
CA ASP A 1 22.71 -23.31 -38.11
C ASP A 1 22.11 -24.08 -36.95
N THR A 2 23.01 -24.65 -36.18
CA THR A 2 22.73 -25.45 -35.00
C THR A 2 23.06 -24.51 -33.85
N ASP A 3 22.03 -23.99 -33.17
CA ASP A 3 22.19 -23.19 -31.97
C ASP A 3 22.88 -24.08 -30.92
N GLU A 4 24.16 -23.82 -30.71
CA GLU A 4 24.99 -24.42 -29.67
C GLU A 4 24.40 -23.97 -28.33
N ILE A 5 23.65 -24.87 -27.69
CA ILE A 5 23.14 -24.67 -26.33
C ILE A 5 24.36 -24.80 -25.41
N GLU A 6 25.09 -23.69 -25.22
CA GLU A 6 26.01 -23.50 -24.10
C GLU A 6 25.18 -23.64 -22.80
N ASP A 7 25.52 -24.65 -22.00
CA ASP A 7 24.95 -24.98 -20.69
C ASP A 7 23.46 -25.39 -20.64
N PRO A 8 23.13 -26.67 -20.93
CA PRO A 8 21.79 -27.19 -20.72
C PRO A 8 21.43 -27.22 -19.22
N ASN A 9 20.48 -26.38 -18.82
CA ASN A 9 19.90 -26.41 -17.47
C ASN A 9 19.00 -27.65 -17.29
N PHE A 10 19.37 -28.57 -16.41
CA PHE A 10 18.59 -29.75 -16.09
C PHE A 10 17.89 -29.62 -14.73
N MET A 11 16.57 -29.77 -14.71
CA MET A 11 15.78 -29.76 -13.49
C MET A 11 15.43 -31.19 -13.09
N VAL A 12 16.00 -31.69 -11.99
CA VAL A 12 15.75 -33.04 -11.49
C VAL A 12 14.85 -32.98 -10.27
N LYS A 13 13.69 -33.63 -10.34
CA LYS A 13 12.77 -33.75 -9.20
C LYS A 13 13.25 -34.87 -8.28
N THR A 14 13.74 -34.52 -7.10
CA THR A 14 14.13 -35.48 -6.06
C THR A 14 12.99 -35.73 -5.07
N ASP A 15 13.08 -36.80 -4.29
CA ASP A 15 12.13 -37.17 -3.23
C ASP A 15 12.24 -36.31 -1.96
N GLY A 16 13.05 -35.24 -1.98
CA GLY A 16 13.29 -34.36 -0.84
C GLY A 16 14.17 -34.95 0.27
N SER A 17 14.74 -36.15 0.07
CA SER A 17 15.64 -36.77 1.05
C SER A 17 17.04 -36.11 1.04
N PRO A 18 17.66 -35.86 2.20
CA PRO A 18 19.02 -35.29 2.29
C PRO A 18 20.09 -36.12 1.55
N ASP A 19 19.85 -37.42 1.37
CA ASP A 19 20.73 -38.35 0.67
C ASP A 19 20.67 -38.22 -0.86
N ALA A 20 19.54 -37.77 -1.42
CA ALA A 20 19.40 -37.53 -2.86
C ALA A 20 20.26 -36.35 -3.33
N TRP A 21 20.41 -35.32 -2.49
CA TRP A 21 21.30 -34.18 -2.73
C TRP A 21 22.76 -34.63 -2.83
N LYS A 22 23.20 -35.45 -1.87
CA LYS A 22 24.57 -35.94 -1.83
C LYS A 22 24.90 -36.84 -3.03
N LYS A 23 23.97 -37.73 -3.42
CA LYS A 23 24.11 -38.57 -4.62
C LYS A 23 24.16 -37.77 -5.92
N LEU A 24 23.37 -36.70 -6.03
CA LEU A 24 23.44 -35.81 -7.19
C LEU A 24 24.79 -35.07 -7.26
N CYS A 25 25.26 -34.53 -6.14
CA CYS A 25 26.57 -33.89 -6.08
C CYS A 25 27.71 -34.87 -6.41
N ASP A 26 27.61 -36.13 -5.96
CA ASP A 26 28.61 -37.15 -6.26
C ASP A 26 28.56 -37.60 -7.73
N LEU A 27 27.37 -37.73 -8.34
CA LEU A 27 27.22 -38.03 -9.77
C LEU A 27 27.69 -36.89 -10.69
N VAL A 28 27.41 -35.63 -10.32
CA VAL A 28 27.88 -34.47 -11.07
C VAL A 28 29.41 -34.34 -10.99
N LYS A 29 30.00 -34.63 -9.82
CA LYS A 29 31.47 -34.71 -9.68
C LYS A 29 32.10 -35.79 -10.55
N GLU A 30 31.45 -36.93 -10.70
CA GLU A 30 31.96 -38.06 -11.50
C GLU A 30 31.92 -37.78 -13.00
N VAL A 31 30.92 -37.03 -13.47
CA VAL A 31 30.74 -36.70 -14.89
C VAL A 31 31.58 -35.49 -15.33
N ASP A 32 31.78 -34.49 -14.46
CA ASP A 32 32.36 -33.20 -14.86
C ASP A 32 33.89 -33.10 -14.62
N GLY A 33 34.50 -34.07 -13.91
CA GLY A 33 35.96 -34.25 -13.79
C GLY A 33 36.76 -33.08 -13.17
N THR A 34 36.12 -31.96 -12.81
CA THR A 34 36.75 -30.74 -12.31
C THR A 34 36.17 -30.38 -10.94
N SER A 35 37.05 -30.14 -9.97
CA SER A 35 36.73 -29.90 -8.57
C SER A 35 36.49 -28.42 -8.24
N GLU A 36 35.93 -27.65 -9.17
CA GLU A 36 35.74 -26.21 -8.99
C GLU A 36 34.24 -25.87 -8.90
N ASP A 37 33.87 -25.35 -7.73
CA ASP A 37 32.55 -24.91 -7.26
C ASP A 37 31.29 -25.48 -7.94
N ILE A 38 30.74 -26.52 -7.32
CA ILE A 38 29.49 -27.18 -7.70
C ILE A 38 28.27 -26.44 -7.12
N ASP A 39 28.51 -25.51 -6.19
CA ASP A 39 27.48 -24.79 -5.42
C ASP A 39 26.65 -23.84 -6.30
N TRP A 40 27.23 -23.33 -7.41
CA TRP A 40 26.49 -22.52 -8.38
C TRP A 40 25.79 -23.38 -9.46
N LYS A 41 26.27 -24.59 -9.75
CA LYS A 41 25.68 -25.50 -10.76
C LYS A 41 24.48 -26.27 -10.24
N VAL A 42 24.49 -26.66 -8.96
CA VAL A 42 23.40 -27.42 -8.35
C VAL A 42 22.76 -26.56 -7.28
N GLN A 43 21.65 -25.92 -7.61
CA GLN A 43 20.86 -25.15 -6.65
C GLN A 43 19.52 -25.85 -6.39
N SER A 44 19.17 -25.98 -5.12
CA SER A 44 17.82 -26.42 -4.77
C SER A 44 16.83 -25.33 -5.15
N VAL A 45 15.76 -25.71 -5.85
CA VAL A 45 14.67 -24.81 -6.24
C VAL A 45 14.10 -24.11 -5.00
N ASP A 46 14.02 -24.81 -3.87
CA ASP A 46 13.61 -24.24 -2.58
C ASP A 46 14.53 -23.13 -2.07
N ALA A 47 15.85 -23.24 -2.25
CA ALA A 47 16.79 -22.19 -1.84
C ALA A 47 16.66 -20.93 -2.72
N THR A 48 16.54 -21.10 -4.04
CA THR A 48 16.34 -19.97 -4.97
C THR A 48 15.00 -19.27 -4.70
N VAL A 49 13.92 -20.03 -4.48
CA VAL A 49 12.60 -19.47 -4.12
C VAL A 49 12.65 -18.76 -2.77
N ARG A 50 13.34 -19.31 -1.76
CA ARG A 50 13.49 -18.65 -0.45
C ARG A 50 14.26 -17.34 -0.55
N ALA A 51 15.33 -17.30 -1.33
CA ALA A 51 16.12 -16.08 -1.56
C ALA A 51 15.26 -14.98 -2.22
N SER A 52 14.49 -15.32 -3.26
CA SER A 52 13.57 -14.36 -3.89
C SER A 52 12.45 -13.88 -2.95
N LEU A 53 11.92 -14.76 -2.09
CA LEU A 53 10.91 -14.39 -1.09
C LEU A 53 11.49 -13.50 0.02
N GLU A 54 12.78 -13.61 0.32
CA GLU A 54 13.44 -12.80 1.34
C GLU A 54 13.65 -11.35 0.86
N GLU A 55 14.03 -11.18 -0.40
CA GLU A 55 14.05 -9.86 -1.06
C GLU A 55 12.65 -9.22 -1.12
N GLU A 56 11.62 -10.00 -1.45
CA GLU A 56 10.23 -9.53 -1.50
C GLU A 56 9.75 -9.07 -0.12
N LYS A 57 10.06 -9.82 0.94
CA LYS A 57 9.74 -9.44 2.33
C LYS A 57 10.44 -8.16 2.77
N ASN A 58 11.70 -7.98 2.40
CA ASN A 58 12.45 -6.77 2.72
C ASN A 58 11.82 -5.55 2.03
N THR A 59 11.43 -5.68 0.77
CA THR A 59 10.73 -4.63 0.02
C THR A 59 9.39 -4.29 0.67
N MET A 60 8.57 -5.30 0.99
CA MET A 60 7.30 -5.11 1.72
C MET A 60 7.51 -4.39 3.05
N ARG A 61 8.57 -4.74 3.80
CA ARG A 61 8.88 -4.11 5.09
C ARG A 61 9.23 -2.64 4.94
N ILE A 62 10.05 -2.28 3.95
CA ILE A 62 10.42 -0.89 3.66
C ILE A 62 9.17 -0.10 3.27
N VAL A 63 8.37 -0.61 2.33
CA VAL A 63 7.11 0.01 1.91
C VAL A 63 6.15 0.19 3.10
N GLY A 64 6.06 -0.80 3.99
CA GLY A 64 5.24 -0.71 5.21
C GLY A 64 5.67 0.43 6.14
N ILE A 65 6.97 0.60 6.38
CA ILE A 65 7.49 1.69 7.22
C ILE A 65 7.21 3.05 6.57
N PHE A 66 7.49 3.20 5.28
CA PHE A 66 7.21 4.45 4.55
C PHE A 66 5.71 4.77 4.55
N THR A 67 4.86 3.76 4.39
CA THR A 67 3.40 3.93 4.49
C THR A 67 3.01 4.46 5.87
N GLY A 68 3.57 3.89 6.95
CA GLY A 68 3.34 4.37 8.31
C GLY A 68 3.75 5.84 8.51
N VAL A 69 4.92 6.23 8.01
CA VAL A 69 5.41 7.62 8.07
C VAL A 69 4.51 8.56 7.26
N ALA A 70 4.12 8.16 6.04
CA ALA A 70 3.23 8.95 5.19
C ALA A 70 1.87 9.19 5.86
N VAL A 71 1.32 8.18 6.54
CA VAL A 71 0.07 8.31 7.32
C VAL A 71 0.25 9.31 8.47
N LEU A 72 1.35 9.24 9.22
CA LEU A 72 1.62 10.21 10.30
C LEU A 72 1.71 11.65 9.79
N ILE A 73 2.42 11.87 8.68
CA ILE A 73 2.55 13.20 8.07
C ILE A 73 1.19 13.70 7.58
N SER A 74 0.37 12.82 6.99
CA SER A 74 -0.98 13.16 6.56
C SER A 74 -1.86 13.63 7.73
N ILE A 75 -1.80 12.93 8.87
CA ILE A 75 -2.55 13.32 10.08
C ILE A 75 -2.08 14.69 10.60
N LEU A 76 -0.77 14.94 10.64
CA LEU A 76 -0.21 16.23 11.06
C LEU A 76 -0.64 17.37 10.13
N GLY A 77 -0.57 17.15 8.81
CA GLY A 77 -1.03 18.12 7.81
C GLY A 77 -2.52 18.39 7.95
N PHE A 78 -3.31 17.35 8.23
CA PHE A 78 -4.74 17.49 8.47
C PHE A 78 -5.04 18.33 9.72
N ILE A 79 -4.36 18.07 10.84
CA ILE A 79 -4.49 18.86 12.08
C ILE A 79 -4.12 20.32 11.82
N GLY A 80 -3.02 20.56 11.09
CA GLY A 80 -2.60 21.91 10.70
C GLY A 80 -3.65 22.65 9.87
N MET A 81 -4.25 21.98 8.88
CA MET A 81 -5.34 22.54 8.09
C MET A 81 -6.58 22.86 8.94
N SER A 82 -6.97 21.97 9.85
CA SER A 82 -8.10 22.20 10.76
C SER A 82 -7.87 23.44 11.64
N LEU A 83 -6.68 23.56 12.25
CA LEU A 83 -6.32 24.70 13.09
C LEU A 83 -6.37 26.02 12.31
N PHE A 84 -5.92 26.01 11.05
CA PHE A 84 -5.98 27.15 10.15
C PHE A 84 -7.42 27.52 9.78
N PHE A 85 -8.25 26.54 9.41
CA PHE A 85 -9.67 26.75 9.10
C PHE A 85 -10.45 27.33 10.28
N ILE A 86 -10.21 26.82 11.50
CA ILE A 86 -10.84 27.32 12.74
C ILE A 86 -10.44 28.78 13.01
N ARG A 87 -9.19 29.17 12.71
CA ARG A 87 -8.76 30.58 12.83
C ARG A 87 -9.42 31.46 11.77
N GLN A 88 -9.49 31.01 10.52
CA GLN A 88 -9.99 31.82 9.40
C GLN A 88 -11.53 31.98 9.40
N ARG A 89 -12.28 30.97 9.84
CA ARG A 89 -13.76 30.97 9.81
C ARG A 89 -14.43 31.21 11.15
N ARG A 90 -13.66 31.49 12.21
CA ARG A 90 -14.19 31.74 13.56
C ARG A 90 -15.27 32.84 13.60
N LYS A 91 -15.10 33.90 12.81
CA LYS A 91 -16.07 35.01 12.71
C LYS A 91 -17.37 34.62 12.00
N GLU A 92 -17.31 33.89 10.89
CA GLU A 92 -18.50 33.45 10.14
C GLU A 92 -19.31 32.40 10.91
N ILE A 93 -18.62 31.43 11.53
CA ILE A 93 -19.24 30.36 12.31
C ILE A 93 -19.87 30.91 13.59
N GLY A 94 -19.23 31.90 14.23
CA GLY A 94 -19.78 32.63 15.38
C GLY A 94 -21.09 33.31 15.03
N VAL A 95 -21.15 34.11 13.96
CA VAL A 95 -22.37 34.82 13.54
C VAL A 95 -23.50 33.86 13.16
N ARG A 96 -23.19 32.78 12.43
CA ARG A 96 -24.21 31.81 11.96
C ARG A 96 -24.82 30.97 13.10
N ARG A 97 -24.04 30.67 14.14
CA ARG A 97 -24.49 29.91 15.31
C ARG A 97 -25.40 30.73 16.23
N ILE A 98 -25.19 32.05 16.32
CA ILE A 98 -26.08 32.97 17.05
C ILE A 98 -27.42 33.13 16.32
N MET A 99 -27.43 32.99 14.98
CA MET A 99 -28.64 33.00 14.15
C MET A 99 -29.41 31.66 14.12
N GLY A 100 -29.03 30.67 14.95
CA GLY A 100 -29.81 29.45 15.16
C GLY A 100 -29.55 28.30 14.17
N SER A 101 -28.43 28.30 13.43
CA SER A 101 -28.12 27.17 12.54
C SER A 101 -27.88 25.88 13.33
N THR A 102 -28.57 24.80 12.98
CA THR A 102 -28.46 23.49 13.63
C THR A 102 -27.14 22.79 13.29
N THR A 103 -26.59 22.04 14.24
CA THR A 103 -25.33 21.26 14.10
C THR A 103 -25.31 20.37 12.84
N ASN A 104 -26.48 19.94 12.36
CA ASN A 104 -26.64 19.12 11.16
C ASN A 104 -26.30 19.84 9.85
N GLU A 105 -26.54 21.16 9.73
CA GLU A 105 -26.15 21.92 8.53
C GLU A 105 -24.63 22.08 8.43
N VAL A 106 -23.96 22.26 9.57
CA VAL A 106 -22.49 22.33 9.62
C VAL A 106 -21.89 20.98 9.25
N LEU A 107 -22.46 19.89 9.76
CA LEU A 107 -22.04 18.53 9.43
C LEU A 107 -22.22 18.21 7.94
N SER A 108 -23.38 18.53 7.36
CA SER A 108 -23.68 18.34 5.92
C SER A 108 -22.73 19.13 5.01
N LEU A 109 -22.45 20.39 5.36
CA LEU A 109 -21.54 21.24 4.61
C LEU A 109 -20.10 20.70 4.65
N LEU A 110 -19.64 20.23 5.82
CA LEU A 110 -18.32 19.61 5.95
C LEU A 110 -18.24 18.30 5.16
N LEU A 111 -19.20 17.39 5.33
CA LEU A 111 -19.21 16.12 4.59
C LEU A 111 -19.15 16.35 3.07
N THR A 112 -19.96 17.27 2.54
CA THR A 112 -19.98 17.54 1.09
C THR A 112 -18.65 18.13 0.61
N LYS A 113 -18.03 19.02 1.40
CA LYS A 113 -16.75 19.65 1.07
C LYS A 113 -15.57 18.68 1.02
N PHE A 114 -15.61 17.58 1.78
CA PHE A 114 -14.56 16.57 1.78
C PHE A 114 -14.87 15.36 0.89
N CYS A 115 -16.11 14.88 0.88
CA CYS A 115 -16.53 13.75 0.03
C CYS A 115 -16.48 14.07 -1.46
N ALA A 116 -16.84 15.30 -1.89
CA ALA A 116 -16.82 15.63 -3.32
C ALA A 116 -15.40 15.56 -3.92
N PRO A 117 -14.36 16.18 -3.33
CA PRO A 117 -12.98 16.00 -3.81
C PRO A 117 -12.48 14.55 -3.73
N LEU A 118 -12.89 13.78 -2.72
CA LEU A 118 -12.52 12.37 -2.58
C LEU A 118 -13.06 11.52 -3.73
N LEU A 119 -14.34 11.69 -4.09
CA LEU A 119 -14.96 10.98 -5.20
C LEU A 119 -14.31 11.34 -6.54
N VAL A 120 -14.04 12.63 -6.76
CA VAL A 120 -13.32 13.08 -7.96
C VAL A 120 -11.94 12.44 -8.03
N SER A 121 -11.18 12.47 -6.93
CA SER A 121 -9.86 11.86 -6.85
C SER A 121 -9.89 10.35 -7.09
N PHE A 122 -10.91 9.65 -6.59
CA PHE A 122 -11.09 8.21 -6.80
C PHE A 122 -11.31 7.88 -8.28
N ILE A 123 -12.14 8.66 -8.98
CA ILE A 123 -12.41 8.48 -10.42
C ILE A 123 -11.11 8.58 -11.24
N PHE A 124 -10.19 9.49 -10.88
CA PHE A 124 -8.89 9.60 -11.55
C PHE A 124 -7.89 8.54 -11.09
N SER A 125 -7.97 8.11 -9.83
CA SER A 125 -7.05 7.14 -9.25
C SER A 125 -7.20 5.73 -9.86
N VAL A 126 -8.44 5.28 -10.09
CA VAL A 126 -8.71 3.94 -10.65
C VAL A 126 -8.01 3.68 -11.99
N PRO A 127 -8.15 4.51 -13.05
CA PRO A 127 -7.51 4.26 -14.33
C PRO A 127 -5.98 4.38 -14.26
N ILE A 128 -5.46 5.31 -13.46
CA ILE A 128 -4.02 5.45 -13.24
C ILE A 128 -3.46 4.19 -12.57
N SER A 129 -4.11 3.73 -11.51
CA SER A 129 -3.68 2.55 -10.78
C SER A 129 -3.76 1.30 -11.64
N TRP A 130 -4.81 1.15 -12.46
CA TRP A 130 -4.91 0.05 -13.43
C TRP A 130 -3.74 0.04 -14.40
N PHE A 131 -3.41 1.19 -15.01
CA PHE A 131 -2.33 1.28 -15.99
C PHE A 131 -0.96 0.96 -15.39
N VAL A 132 -0.66 1.50 -14.21
CA VAL A 132 0.61 1.24 -13.50
C VAL A 132 0.73 -0.24 -13.13
N MET A 133 -0.37 -0.83 -12.64
CA MET A 133 -0.41 -2.22 -12.20
C MET A 133 -0.24 -3.18 -13.39
N ASP A 134 -0.91 -2.92 -14.50
CA ASP A 134 -0.75 -3.69 -15.74
C ASP A 134 0.71 -3.69 -16.23
N LYS A 135 1.33 -2.50 -16.26
CA LYS A 135 2.75 -2.34 -16.60
C LYS A 135 3.69 -3.04 -15.63
N TRP A 136 3.35 -3.07 -14.35
CA TRP A 136 4.17 -3.75 -13.36
C TRP A 136 4.05 -5.28 -13.47
N LEU A 137 2.84 -5.79 -13.72
CA LEU A 137 2.57 -7.22 -13.92
C LEU A 137 3.14 -7.77 -15.23
N GLU A 138 3.43 -6.92 -16.24
CA GLU A 138 4.16 -7.34 -17.45
C GLU A 138 5.52 -7.98 -17.14
N GLY A 139 6.18 -7.56 -16.05
CA GLY A 139 7.48 -8.10 -15.62
C GLY A 139 7.42 -9.47 -14.94
N PHE A 140 6.22 -10.01 -14.67
CA PHE A 140 6.05 -11.28 -13.96
C PHE A 140 5.47 -12.36 -14.88
N SER A 141 6.09 -13.54 -14.88
CA SER A 141 5.64 -14.71 -15.66
C SER A 141 4.28 -15.25 -15.20
N TYR A 142 3.94 -15.05 -13.92
CA TYR A 142 2.63 -15.39 -13.35
C TYR A 142 1.80 -14.11 -13.13
N ARG A 143 0.81 -13.90 -14.00
CA ARG A 143 -0.08 -12.72 -13.94
C ARG A 143 -1.32 -13.04 -13.11
N ILE A 144 -1.51 -12.31 -12.01
CA ILE A 144 -2.77 -12.32 -11.27
C ILE A 144 -3.76 -11.46 -12.07
N GLY A 145 -4.92 -12.03 -12.43
CA GLY A 145 -5.97 -11.27 -13.09
C GLY A 145 -6.44 -10.12 -12.20
N LEU A 146 -6.31 -8.89 -12.67
CA LEU A 146 -6.78 -7.70 -11.96
C LEU A 146 -8.32 -7.73 -11.91
N SER A 147 -8.86 -8.24 -10.80
CA SER A 147 -10.29 -8.21 -10.57
C SER A 147 -10.73 -6.78 -10.22
N PRO A 148 -11.72 -6.20 -10.92
CA PRO A 148 -12.27 -4.88 -10.60
C PRO A 148 -12.73 -4.74 -9.14
N TRP A 149 -13.04 -5.86 -8.48
CA TRP A 149 -13.45 -5.89 -7.08
C TRP A 149 -12.38 -5.34 -6.12
N ILE A 150 -11.09 -5.47 -6.44
CA ILE A 150 -10.00 -4.97 -5.58
C ILE A 150 -10.03 -3.44 -5.50
N PHE A 151 -10.34 -2.77 -6.61
CA PHE A 151 -10.49 -1.33 -6.66
C PHE A 151 -11.74 -0.85 -5.91
N ILE A 152 -12.84 -1.61 -6.00
CA ILE A 152 -14.07 -1.32 -5.25
C ILE A 152 -13.82 -1.49 -3.75
N ALA A 153 -13.19 -2.59 -3.34
CA ALA A 153 -12.87 -2.86 -1.94
C ALA A 153 -11.92 -1.81 -1.34
N SER A 154 -10.86 -1.45 -2.06
CA SER A 154 -9.93 -0.40 -1.60
C SER A 154 -10.59 0.99 -1.56
N GLY A 155 -11.43 1.31 -2.55
CA GLY A 155 -12.26 2.51 -2.56
C GLY A 155 -13.21 2.58 -1.38
N ALA A 156 -13.89 1.47 -1.06
CA ALA A 156 -14.80 1.40 0.08
C ALA A 156 -14.06 1.59 1.42
N VAL A 157 -12.90 0.97 1.59
CA VAL A 157 -12.04 1.15 2.77
C VAL A 157 -11.57 2.60 2.88
N SER A 158 -11.11 3.21 1.78
CA SER A 158 -10.69 4.62 1.76
C SER A 158 -11.83 5.57 2.12
N LEU A 159 -13.03 5.33 1.58
CA LEU A 159 -14.23 6.08 1.90
C LEU A 159 -14.59 5.95 3.39
N LEU A 160 -14.53 4.75 3.95
CA LEU A 160 -14.76 4.51 5.38
C LEU A 160 -13.77 5.31 6.24
N ILE A 161 -12.48 5.25 5.91
CA ILE A 161 -11.44 5.99 6.64
C ILE A 161 -11.71 7.50 6.56
N ALA A 162 -12.06 8.01 5.38
CA ALA A 162 -12.37 9.42 5.21
C ALA A 162 -13.59 9.86 6.03
N ILE A 163 -14.68 9.08 6.00
CA ILE A 163 -15.88 9.35 6.80
C ILE A 163 -15.54 9.36 8.28
N ILE A 164 -14.78 8.37 8.74
CA ILE A 164 -14.32 8.28 10.14
C ILE A 164 -13.47 9.50 10.51
N SER A 165 -12.50 9.89 9.68
CA SER A 165 -11.68 11.09 9.91
C SER A 165 -12.51 12.37 9.99
N ILE A 166 -13.46 12.57 9.06
CA ILE A 166 -14.34 13.75 9.06
C ILE A 166 -15.25 13.75 10.29
N PHE A 167 -15.74 12.57 10.68
CA PHE A 167 -16.55 12.41 11.88
C PHE A 167 -15.75 12.80 13.14
N PHE A 168 -14.52 12.31 13.27
CA PHE A 168 -13.62 12.71 14.36
C PHE A 168 -13.33 14.20 14.37
N GLN A 169 -13.07 14.80 13.21
CA GLN A 169 -12.84 16.25 13.12
C GLN A 169 -14.08 17.05 13.48
N THR A 170 -15.26 16.61 13.05
CA THR A 170 -16.52 17.31 13.32
C THR A 170 -16.89 17.20 14.79
N LEU A 171 -16.69 16.03 15.41
CA LEU A 171 -16.80 15.87 16.85
C LEU A 171 -15.81 16.77 17.59
N HIS A 172 -14.55 16.82 17.17
CA HIS A 172 -13.55 17.69 17.78
C HIS A 172 -13.88 19.19 17.59
N ALA A 173 -14.42 19.57 16.43
CA ALA A 173 -14.90 20.93 16.13
C ALA A 173 -16.20 21.28 16.88
N ALA A 174 -17.03 20.29 17.21
CA ALA A 174 -18.25 20.46 18.00
C ALA A 174 -17.96 20.52 19.51
N HIS A 175 -16.99 19.72 19.98
CA HIS A 175 -16.52 19.68 21.37
C HIS A 175 -15.57 20.83 21.73
N SER A 176 -14.93 21.47 20.74
CA SER A 176 -14.30 22.77 20.94
C SER A 176 -15.42 23.80 21.13
N ASN A 177 -15.83 23.88 22.40
CA ASN A 177 -16.96 24.67 22.86
C ASN A 177 -16.77 26.12 22.38
N PRO A 178 -17.70 26.68 21.59
CA PRO A 178 -17.62 28.07 21.13
C PRO A 178 -17.57 29.08 22.30
N ALA A 179 -17.90 28.65 23.52
CA ALA A 179 -17.76 29.42 24.74
C ALA A 179 -16.30 29.80 25.08
N ASP A 180 -15.31 28.97 24.77
CA ASP A 180 -13.89 29.28 25.02
C ASP A 180 -13.33 30.30 24.01
N ALA A 181 -13.96 30.43 22.85
CA ALA A 181 -13.59 31.42 21.85
C ALA A 181 -14.03 32.85 22.22
N ILE A 182 -15.00 32.99 23.13
CA ILE A 182 -15.52 34.30 23.60
C ILE A 182 -14.86 34.71 24.92
N ARG A 183 -14.40 33.75 25.74
CA ARG A 183 -13.76 34.02 27.04
C ARG A 183 -12.26 34.33 26.96
N ALA A 184 -11.67 34.20 25.77
CA ALA A 184 -10.28 34.57 25.49
C ALA A 184 -10.11 36.03 25.03
N GLU A 185 -11.20 36.81 25.00
CA GLU A 185 -11.18 38.28 24.98
C GLU A 185 -11.50 38.84 26.38
#